data_AF-A0A2V7Y8C2-F1
#
_entry.id   AF-A0A2V7Y8C2-F1
#
_cell.length_a   1.000
_cell.length_b   1.000
_cell.length_c   1.000
_cell.angle_alpha   90.00
_cell.angle_beta   90.00
_cell.angle_gamma   90.00
#
_symmetry.space_group_name_H-M   'P 1'
#
loop_
_entity.id
_entity.type
_entity.pdbx_description
1 polymer ?
#
loop_
_entity_poly.entity_id
_entity_poly.type
_entity_poly.pdbx_seq_one_letter_code
_entity_poly.pdbx_strand_id
1 'polypeptide(L)'
;MRDNVVRLAFGGDARRYEEFREVLRGAIPEGTAAVLRGSAVTGYRHGDKAPFDADGPGTSDLDLTLVGAEAVALYKLDGFFIPKIHSRPVSEKDPDIAPALVPLRDRLIKMVGRPVNIQGTRDWIMFFREHVMGQPYLTLIGKAESA
;
A
#
# COMPACT_ATOMS: atom_id res chain seq x y z
N MET A 1 -5.32 -11.50 9.19
CA MET A 1 -4.73 -10.59 8.16
C MET A 1 -3.40 -10.02 8.61
N ARG A 2 -3.33 -9.35 9.76
CA ARG A 2 -2.06 -8.85 10.31
C ARG A 2 -0.97 -9.93 10.44
N ASP A 3 -1.32 -11.10 10.97
CA ASP A 3 -0.35 -12.19 11.14
C ASP A 3 0.22 -12.68 9.80
N ASN A 4 -0.59 -12.69 8.74
CA ASN A 4 -0.09 -12.97 7.38
C ASN A 4 0.93 -11.93 6.95
N VAL A 5 0.61 -10.65 7.08
CA VAL A 5 1.53 -9.57 6.71
C VAL A 5 2.84 -9.68 7.50
N VAL A 6 2.78 -9.84 8.81
CA VAL A 6 3.99 -9.97 9.64
C VAL A 6 4.81 -11.19 9.23
N ARG A 7 4.18 -12.35 9.06
CA ARG A 7 4.86 -13.59 8.65
C ARG A 7 5.47 -13.51 7.25
N LEU A 8 4.71 -13.00 6.27
CA LEU A 8 5.07 -13.00 4.85
C LEU A 8 6.00 -11.84 4.49
N ALA A 9 5.63 -10.62 4.87
CA ALA A 9 6.34 -9.40 4.47
C ALA A 9 7.47 -9.01 5.42
N PHE A 10 7.37 -9.38 6.71
CA PHE A 10 8.31 -8.96 7.76
C PHE A 10 9.07 -10.14 8.40
N GLY A 11 9.01 -11.33 7.79
CA GLY A 11 9.75 -12.52 8.24
C GLY A 11 9.36 -13.01 9.63
N GLY A 12 8.13 -12.71 10.07
CA GLY A 12 7.64 -13.06 11.40
C GLY A 12 8.06 -12.09 12.52
N ASP A 13 8.86 -11.05 12.22
CA ASP A 13 9.29 -10.08 13.23
C ASP A 13 8.29 -8.92 13.35
N ALA A 14 7.48 -8.95 14.41
CA ALA A 14 6.50 -7.90 14.69
C ALA A 14 7.15 -6.51 14.91
N ARG A 15 8.40 -6.43 15.34
CA ARG A 15 9.09 -5.14 15.55
C ARG A 15 9.37 -4.45 14.23
N ARG A 16 9.75 -5.20 13.19
CA ARG A 16 9.95 -4.66 11.83
C ARG A 16 8.64 -4.10 11.25
N TYR A 17 7.52 -4.78 11.54
CA TYR A 17 6.20 -4.30 11.17
C TYR A 17 5.84 -2.98 11.88
N GLU A 18 6.10 -2.86 13.17
CA GLU A 18 5.85 -1.60 13.89
C GLU A 18 6.76 -0.47 13.42
N GLU A 19 8.06 -0.73 13.20
CA GLU A 19 8.99 0.26 12.65
C GLU A 19 8.51 0.79 11.28
N PHE A 20 8.02 -0.11 10.41
CA PHE A 20 7.42 0.26 9.14
C PHE A 20 6.22 1.20 9.31
N ARG A 21 5.36 0.95 10.30
CA ARG A 21 4.22 1.82 10.60
C ARG A 21 4.66 3.18 11.13
N GLU A 22 5.68 3.25 11.99
CA GLU A 22 6.21 4.52 12.49
C GLU A 22 6.81 5.36 11.36
N VAL A 23 7.59 4.74 10.47
CA VAL A 23 8.15 5.41 9.29
C VAL A 23 7.06 5.96 8.38
N LEU A 24 6.02 5.16 8.13
CA LEU A 24 4.87 5.61 7.36
C LEU A 24 4.16 6.79 8.04
N ARG A 25 3.90 6.70 9.34
CA ARG A 25 3.16 7.75 10.08
C ARG A 25 3.88 9.09 10.05
N GLY A 26 5.20 9.09 10.15
CA GLY A 26 5.99 10.31 10.08
C GLY A 26 6.16 10.90 8.68
N ALA A 27 5.79 10.17 7.62
CA ALA A 27 6.04 10.56 6.24
C ALA A 27 4.77 10.90 5.43
N ILE A 28 3.60 10.44 5.88
CA ILE A 28 2.33 10.72 5.21
C ILE A 28 1.66 11.97 5.80
N PRO A 29 0.85 12.72 5.02
CA PRO A 29 0.14 13.88 5.52
C PRO A 29 -0.80 13.54 6.69
N GLU A 30 -1.06 14.52 7.55
CA GLU A 30 -1.98 14.34 8.69
C GLU A 30 -3.39 13.98 8.18
N GLY A 31 -4.11 13.15 8.93
CA GLY A 31 -5.44 12.68 8.53
C GLY A 31 -5.45 11.67 7.37
N THR A 32 -4.30 11.34 6.78
CA THR A 32 -4.19 10.26 5.78
C THR A 32 -4.23 8.89 6.46
N ALA A 33 -5.11 8.00 6.00
CA ALA A 33 -5.06 6.60 6.37
C ALA A 33 -4.14 5.81 5.42
N ALA A 34 -3.54 4.74 5.93
CA ALA A 34 -2.67 3.87 5.13
C ALA A 34 -3.14 2.42 5.27
N VAL A 35 -3.32 1.74 4.15
CA VAL A 35 -3.79 0.35 4.11
C VAL A 35 -2.89 -0.51 3.22
N LEU A 36 -2.66 -1.76 3.62
CA LEU A 36 -2.07 -2.78 2.75
C LEU A 36 -3.16 -3.60 2.08
N ARG A 37 -2.90 -4.00 0.85
CA ARG A 37 -3.77 -4.87 0.06
C ARG A 37 -2.96 -6.01 -0.57
N GLY A 38 -3.62 -6.78 -1.42
CA GLY A 38 -2.96 -7.74 -2.28
C GLY A 38 -2.46 -8.98 -1.53
N SER A 39 -1.46 -9.63 -2.11
CA SER A 39 -0.99 -10.95 -1.72
C SER A 39 -0.38 -10.99 -0.32
N ALA A 40 0.15 -9.88 0.20
CA ALA A 40 0.66 -9.82 1.58
C ALA A 40 -0.46 -9.99 2.63
N VAL A 41 -1.69 -9.57 2.29
CA VAL A 41 -2.86 -9.68 3.16
C VAL A 41 -3.52 -11.05 3.01
N THR A 42 -3.72 -11.49 1.77
CA THR A 42 -4.46 -12.71 1.44
C THR A 42 -3.60 -13.98 1.47
N GLY A 43 -2.28 -13.85 1.33
CA GLY A 43 -1.35 -14.95 1.11
C GLY A 43 -1.20 -15.39 -0.35
N TYR A 44 -2.02 -14.84 -1.27
CA TYR A 44 -2.07 -15.27 -2.67
C TYR A 44 -2.27 -14.10 -3.63
N ARG A 45 -1.59 -14.14 -4.77
CA ARG A 45 -1.76 -13.19 -5.86
C ARG A 45 -3.18 -13.28 -6.43
N HIS A 46 -3.78 -12.13 -6.73
CA HIS A 46 -5.20 -12.07 -7.11
C HIS A 46 -5.51 -12.80 -8.42
N GLY A 47 -4.68 -12.60 -9.45
CA GLY A 47 -4.97 -13.05 -10.83
C GLY A 47 -4.85 -14.55 -11.07
N ASP A 48 -3.86 -15.21 -10.47
CA ASP A 48 -3.52 -16.62 -10.72
C ASP A 48 -3.56 -17.50 -9.46
N LYS A 49 -3.86 -16.91 -8.29
CA LYS A 49 -3.82 -17.58 -6.98
C LYS A 49 -2.44 -18.15 -6.62
N ALA A 50 -1.36 -17.70 -7.25
CA ALA A 50 -0.02 -18.09 -6.86
C ALA A 50 0.24 -17.65 -5.40
N PRO A 51 0.90 -18.49 -4.58
CA PRO A 51 1.30 -18.11 -3.24
C PRO A 51 2.17 -16.84 -3.22
N PHE A 52 2.15 -16.13 -2.10
CA PHE A 52 3.10 -15.05 -1.85
C PHE A 52 4.54 -15.59 -1.97
N ASP A 53 5.37 -14.86 -2.72
CA ASP A 53 6.74 -15.24 -3.09
C ASP A 53 6.86 -16.58 -3.85
N ALA A 54 5.84 -16.96 -4.65
CA ALA A 54 5.88 -18.17 -5.49
C ALA A 54 7.06 -18.23 -6.46
N ASP A 55 7.57 -17.08 -6.90
CA ASP A 55 8.70 -16.95 -7.81
C ASP A 55 10.06 -16.82 -7.06
N GLY A 56 10.03 -16.95 -5.74
CA GLY A 56 11.20 -16.86 -4.85
C GLY A 56 11.05 -15.77 -3.78
N PRO A 57 11.86 -15.82 -2.71
CA PRO A 57 11.80 -14.84 -1.62
C PRO A 57 11.97 -13.39 -2.11
N GLY A 58 11.08 -12.50 -1.68
CA GLY A 58 11.15 -11.07 -2.01
C GLY A 58 10.58 -10.68 -3.38
N THR A 59 9.98 -11.62 -4.11
CA THR A 59 9.43 -11.36 -5.46
C THR A 59 8.03 -10.76 -5.44
N SER A 60 7.24 -11.00 -4.38
CA SER A 60 5.95 -10.34 -4.19
C SER A 60 6.12 -8.94 -3.62
N ASP A 61 5.38 -8.00 -4.18
CA ASP A 61 5.31 -6.61 -3.79
C ASP A 61 4.37 -6.37 -2.61
N LEU A 62 4.51 -5.19 -1.99
CA LEU A 62 3.54 -4.65 -1.04
C LEU A 62 2.72 -3.56 -1.71
N ASP A 63 1.42 -3.82 -1.85
CA ASP A 63 0.44 -2.84 -2.32
C ASP A 63 0.01 -1.93 -1.17
N LEU A 64 0.67 -0.78 -1.03
CA LEU A 64 0.31 0.27 -0.09
C LEU A 64 -0.65 1.25 -0.74
N THR A 65 -1.75 1.56 -0.05
CA THR A 65 -2.69 2.61 -0.47
C THR A 65 -2.81 3.68 0.61
N LEU A 66 -2.52 4.92 0.24
CA LEU A 66 -2.78 6.12 1.00
C LEU A 66 -4.18 6.62 0.68
N VAL A 67 -4.96 6.86 1.72
CA VAL A 67 -6.39 7.17 1.64
C VAL A 67 -6.59 8.55 2.25
N GLY A 68 -7.04 9.49 1.42
CA GLY A 68 -7.26 10.88 1.83
C GLY A 68 -7.01 11.88 0.71
N ALA A 69 -7.63 13.06 0.81
CA ALA A 69 -7.50 14.11 -0.19
C ALA A 69 -6.05 14.64 -0.31
N GLU A 70 -5.34 14.79 0.82
CA GLU A 70 -3.96 15.27 0.83
C GLU A 70 -3.00 14.26 0.21
N ALA A 71 -3.20 12.97 0.47
CA ALA A 71 -2.43 11.91 -0.18
C ALA A 71 -2.63 11.90 -1.70
N VAL A 72 -3.86 12.10 -2.16
CA VAL A 72 -4.18 12.20 -3.59
C VAL A 72 -3.52 13.43 -4.22
N ALA A 73 -3.39 14.54 -3.48
CA ALA A 73 -2.77 15.77 -3.97
C ALA A 73 -1.26 15.64 -4.24
N LEU A 74 -0.61 14.57 -3.74
CA LEU A 74 0.81 14.28 -4.01
C LEU A 74 1.07 13.81 -5.46
N TYR A 75 0.02 13.42 -6.19
CA TYR A 75 0.11 12.86 -7.53
C TYR A 75 -0.10 13.92 -8.62
N LYS A 76 0.70 13.83 -9.68
CA LYS A 76 0.51 14.59 -10.93
C LYS A 76 -0.76 14.14 -11.64
N LEU A 77 -1.34 15.01 -12.48
CA LEU A 77 -2.62 14.78 -13.16
C LEU A 77 -2.61 13.56 -14.11
N ASP A 78 -1.47 13.28 -14.74
CA ASP A 78 -1.25 12.09 -15.59
C ASP A 78 -0.96 10.81 -14.77
N GLY A 79 -0.85 10.93 -13.46
CA GLY A 79 -0.66 9.85 -12.50
C GLY A 79 -1.94 9.12 -12.09
N PHE A 80 -3.04 9.26 -12.83
CA PHE A 80 -4.36 8.77 -12.41
C PHE A 80 -5.00 7.77 -13.38
N PHE A 81 -5.68 6.76 -12.83
CA PHE A 81 -6.69 5.99 -13.56
C PHE A 81 -8.02 6.75 -13.61
N ILE A 82 -8.38 7.39 -12.49
CA ILE A 82 -9.52 8.32 -12.40
C ILE A 82 -8.98 9.65 -11.87
N PRO A 83 -8.96 10.72 -12.69
CA PRO A 83 -8.35 11.99 -12.31
C PRO A 83 -8.78 12.49 -10.94
N LYS A 84 -7.81 12.83 -10.08
CA LYS A 84 -8.01 13.36 -8.71
C LYS A 84 -8.80 12.44 -7.75
N ILE A 85 -8.98 11.18 -8.12
CA ILE A 85 -9.78 10.21 -7.36
C ILE A 85 -8.98 8.93 -7.06
N HIS A 86 -8.39 8.31 -8.09
CA HIS A 86 -7.69 7.04 -7.96
C HIS A 86 -6.41 7.03 -8.81
N SER A 87 -5.27 7.06 -8.13
CA SER A 87 -3.97 7.16 -8.80
C SER A 87 -3.53 5.82 -9.42
N ARG A 88 -2.56 5.86 -10.32
CA ARG A 88 -1.68 4.74 -10.62
C ARG A 88 -0.72 4.54 -9.42
N PRO A 89 -0.21 3.32 -9.18
CA PRO A 89 0.78 3.12 -8.13
C PRO A 89 2.13 3.72 -8.54
N VAL A 90 2.76 4.47 -7.62
CA VAL A 90 4.19 4.79 -7.71
C VAL A 90 4.93 3.47 -7.62
N SER A 91 5.62 3.13 -8.69
CA SER A 91 6.35 1.88 -8.86
C SER A 91 7.66 2.16 -9.61
N GLU A 92 8.45 1.12 -9.88
CA GLU A 92 9.67 1.27 -10.68
C GLU A 92 9.38 1.76 -12.10
N LYS A 93 8.20 1.45 -12.65
CA LYS A 93 7.79 1.86 -14.01
C LYS A 93 7.32 3.31 -14.08
N ASP A 94 6.82 3.82 -12.97
CA ASP A 94 6.17 5.13 -12.88
C ASP A 94 6.61 5.88 -11.61
N PRO A 95 7.92 6.17 -11.41
CA PRO A 95 8.38 6.88 -10.22
C PRO A 95 7.95 8.36 -10.23
N ASP A 96 7.83 8.96 -11.41
CA ASP A 96 7.65 10.40 -11.58
C ASP A 96 6.21 10.89 -11.41
N ILE A 97 5.25 9.99 -11.23
CA ILE A 97 3.83 10.36 -11.07
C ILE A 97 3.53 10.99 -9.71
N ALA A 98 4.39 10.77 -8.71
CA ALA A 98 4.34 11.44 -7.41
C ALA A 98 5.76 11.55 -6.80
N PRO A 99 6.58 12.51 -7.27
CA PRO A 99 7.99 12.62 -6.87
C PRO A 99 8.19 12.76 -5.35
N ALA A 100 7.23 13.39 -4.65
CA ALA A 100 7.25 13.54 -3.19
C ALA A 100 7.21 12.19 -2.43
N LEU A 101 6.68 11.13 -3.06
CA LEU A 101 6.59 9.79 -2.46
C LEU A 101 7.81 8.90 -2.75
N VAL A 102 8.70 9.30 -3.65
CA VAL A 102 9.88 8.48 -4.02
C VAL A 102 10.80 8.24 -2.82
N PRO A 103 11.19 9.24 -2.00
CA PRO A 103 12.05 9.01 -0.84
C PRO A 103 11.42 8.05 0.19
N LEU A 104 10.09 8.17 0.38
CA LEU A 104 9.35 7.26 1.24
C LEU A 104 9.40 5.84 0.66
N ARG A 105 9.04 5.67 -0.62
CA ARG A 105 9.05 4.37 -1.29
C ARG A 105 10.41 3.67 -1.18
N ASP A 106 11.50 4.39 -1.45
CA ASP A 106 12.86 3.83 -1.38
C ASP A 106 13.21 3.38 0.03
N ARG A 107 12.82 4.15 1.05
CA ARG A 107 13.00 3.77 2.45
C ARG A 107 12.20 2.50 2.78
N LEU A 108 10.93 2.44 2.39
CA LEU A 108 10.09 1.27 2.65
C LEU A 108 10.64 0.01 1.97
N ILE A 109 11.08 0.10 0.71
CA ILE A 109 11.70 -1.02 -0.02
C ILE A 109 12.93 -1.53 0.74
N LYS A 110 13.81 -0.65 1.21
CA LYS A 110 14.99 -1.03 1.98
C LYS A 110 14.62 -1.75 3.29
N MET A 111 13.52 -1.34 3.93
CA MET A 111 13.05 -1.98 5.18
C MET A 111 12.49 -3.39 4.95
N VAL A 112 11.76 -3.61 3.85
CA VAL A 112 11.07 -4.89 3.60
C VAL A 112 11.79 -5.82 2.64
N GLY A 113 12.83 -5.34 1.94
CA GLY A 113 13.62 -6.12 0.99
C GLY A 113 12.84 -6.58 -0.25
N ARG A 114 11.75 -5.90 -0.58
CA ARG A 114 10.83 -6.23 -1.70
C ARG A 114 10.21 -4.96 -2.28
N PRO A 115 9.66 -5.00 -3.50
CA PRO A 115 9.02 -3.83 -4.09
C PRO A 115 7.85 -3.32 -3.23
N VAL A 116 7.71 -2.01 -3.15
CA VAL A 116 6.56 -1.36 -2.51
C VAL A 116 5.92 -0.44 -3.54
N ASN A 117 4.64 -0.65 -3.78
CA ASN A 117 3.83 0.13 -4.70
C ASN A 117 2.91 1.04 -3.90
N ILE A 118 2.97 2.35 -4.14
CA ILE A 118 2.19 3.34 -3.37
C ILE A 118 1.11 3.95 -4.25
N GLN A 119 -0.15 3.71 -3.91
CA GLN A 119 -1.31 4.30 -4.58
C GLN A 119 -2.00 5.34 -3.70
N GLY A 120 -2.55 6.40 -4.28
CA GLY A 120 -3.40 7.38 -3.63
C GLY A 120 -4.85 7.20 -4.04
N THR A 121 -5.78 7.25 -3.08
CA THR A 121 -7.21 7.19 -3.36
C THR A 121 -8.03 8.05 -2.42
N ARG A 122 -9.21 8.50 -2.87
CA ARG A 122 -10.20 9.08 -1.96
C ARG A 122 -10.93 8.00 -1.17
N ASP A 123 -11.42 8.38 0.01
CA ASP A 123 -11.89 7.48 1.09
C ASP A 123 -13.03 6.54 0.65
N TRP A 124 -14.01 7.06 -0.09
CA TRP A 124 -15.18 6.30 -0.54
C TRP A 124 -14.87 5.14 -1.50
N ILE A 125 -13.72 5.14 -2.17
CA ILE A 125 -13.30 4.02 -3.05
C ILE A 125 -12.89 2.79 -2.23
N MET A 126 -12.29 2.98 -1.05
CA MET A 126 -11.87 1.86 -0.23
C MET A 126 -13.08 1.09 0.33
N PHE A 127 -14.12 1.82 0.73
CA PHE A 127 -15.42 1.25 1.09
C PHE A 127 -16.00 0.38 -0.04
N PHE A 128 -16.02 0.89 -1.27
CA PHE A 128 -16.51 0.15 -2.44
C PHE A 128 -15.69 -1.13 -2.70
N ARG A 129 -14.35 -1.08 -2.59
CA ARG A 129 -13.50 -2.26 -2.86
C ARG A 129 -13.69 -3.39 -1.84
N GLU A 130 -13.87 -3.06 -0.58
CA GLU A 130 -14.08 -4.09 0.45
C GLU A 130 -15.49 -4.67 0.39
N HIS A 131 -16.51 -3.80 0.43
CA HIS A 131 -17.89 -4.24 0.60
C HIS A 131 -18.55 -4.70 -0.70
N VAL A 132 -18.06 -4.25 -1.86
CA VAL A 132 -18.65 -4.60 -3.17
C VAL A 132 -17.76 -5.57 -3.96
N MET A 133 -16.43 -5.48 -3.85
CA MET A 133 -15.51 -6.32 -4.63
C MET A 133 -14.87 -7.47 -3.84
N GLY A 134 -15.11 -7.57 -2.53
CA GLY A 134 -14.56 -8.65 -1.70
C GLY A 134 -13.03 -8.67 -1.65
N GLN A 135 -12.37 -7.51 -1.82
CA GLN A 135 -10.91 -7.39 -1.77
C GLN A 135 -10.47 -6.96 -0.36
N PRO A 136 -10.00 -7.89 0.49
CA PRO A 136 -9.62 -7.55 1.85
C PRO A 136 -8.40 -6.63 1.88
N TYR A 137 -8.37 -5.74 2.87
CA TYR A 137 -7.23 -4.89 3.17
C TYR A 137 -6.91 -4.91 4.67
N LEU A 138 -5.69 -4.51 5.01
CA LEU A 138 -5.26 -4.31 6.38
C LEU A 138 -4.94 -2.84 6.62
N THR A 139 -5.66 -2.19 7.53
CA THR A 139 -5.35 -0.83 7.96
C THR A 139 -4.08 -0.81 8.81
N LEU A 140 -3.11 0.00 8.40
CA LEU A 140 -1.86 0.24 9.13
C LEU A 140 -1.93 1.49 10.00
N ILE A 141 -2.50 2.57 9.46
CA ILE A 141 -2.53 3.91 10.08
C ILE A 141 -3.90 4.53 9.86
N GLY A 142 -4.35 5.26 10.89
CA GLY A 142 -5.63 5.96 10.88
C GLY A 142 -6.79 5.00 10.89
N LYS A 143 -7.96 5.53 10.59
CA LYS A 143 -9.14 4.75 10.24
C LYS A 143 -9.48 5.11 8.80
N ALA A 144 -9.63 4.09 7.95
CA ALA A 144 -10.45 4.27 6.75
C ALA A 144 -11.91 4.29 7.23
N GLU A 145 -12.37 5.37 7.88
CA GLU A 145 -13.74 5.39 8.37
C GLU A 145 -14.70 5.36 7.18
N SER A 146 -15.61 4.39 7.26
CA SER A 146 -16.86 4.39 6.51
C SER A 146 -17.71 5.51 7.11
N ALA A 147 -18.00 6.54 6.33
CA ALA A 147 -19.13 7.41 6.63
C ALA A 147 -20.44 6.64 6.42
#